data_AF-A0A937RKU9-F1
#
_entry.id   AF-A0A937RKU9-F1
#
_cell.length_a   1.000
_cell.length_b   1.000
_cell.length_c   1.000
_cell.angle_alpha   90.00
_cell.angle_beta   90.00
_cell.angle_gamma   90.00
#
_symmetry.space_group_name_H-M   'P 1'
#
loop_
_entity.id
_entity.type
_entity.pdbx_description
1 polymer ?
#
loop_
_entity_poly.entity_id
_entity_poly.type
_entity_poly.pdbx_seq_one_letter_code
_entity_poly.pdbx_strand_id
1 'polypeptide(L)'
;MRRNEGTSVTEAVRTSAARRPGATANEFYDQLVAGLEAARAALPDDEATFFNRPMSDAELIEWLCFQAYYEKRAAEFIGRWLADTPEDDAFALLARQVRDEARHYQLLMRALDRRGVRSLDGWRPEPEWEEWIDHWYPSGADTLERVAAHNVTGEIGAAGAMVAVRPRLPADVAAAIDKILPDEQFHMRLGRTVLARYCVTDEARERVLYRAQRTFELEQAGRAAYNRRMARLGLTDLDAATPPLA
;
A
#
# COMPACT_ATOMS: atom_id res chain seq x y z
N MET A 1 72.06 -5.42 39.19
CA MET A 1 70.81 -4.64 39.26
C MET A 1 69.73 -5.41 38.50
N ARG A 2 68.81 -6.00 39.29
CA ARG A 2 67.46 -6.55 39.03
C ARG A 2 67.10 -7.30 37.74
N ARG A 3 66.49 -8.48 37.98
CA ARG A 3 65.64 -9.31 37.12
C ARG A 3 64.33 -8.60 36.70
N ASN A 4 63.77 -9.03 35.57
CA ASN A 4 62.34 -9.27 35.28
C ASN A 4 62.33 -10.08 33.96
N GLU A 5 61.96 -11.35 33.85
CA GLU A 5 60.71 -12.05 34.20
C GLU A 5 59.44 -11.33 33.72
N GLY A 6 58.69 -12.02 32.85
CA GLY A 6 57.25 -11.84 32.72
C GLY A 6 56.76 -11.79 31.26
N THR A 7 56.36 -12.88 30.61
CA THR A 7 55.07 -13.61 30.64
C THR A 7 54.37 -13.46 29.29
N SER A 8 54.05 -14.63 28.71
CA SER A 8 53.06 -14.92 27.65
C SER A 8 51.66 -14.34 27.96
N VAL A 9 50.66 -14.65 27.09
CA VAL A 9 49.19 -14.44 27.20
C VAL A 9 48.75 -13.24 26.33
N THR A 10 47.92 -13.35 25.28
CA THR A 10 47.00 -14.40 24.82
C THR A 10 46.58 -14.12 23.38
N GLU A 11 46.46 -15.20 22.61
CA GLU A 11 45.66 -15.32 21.39
C GLU A 11 44.24 -14.76 21.64
N ALA A 12 43.88 -13.67 20.98
CA ALA A 12 42.52 -13.17 20.97
C ALA A 12 41.68 -14.07 20.04
N VAL A 13 40.96 -15.00 20.66
CA VAL A 13 39.89 -15.79 20.08
C VAL A 13 38.91 -14.86 19.36
N ARG A 14 38.96 -14.85 18.02
CA ARG A 14 37.86 -14.36 17.19
C ARG A 14 36.72 -15.37 17.31
N THR A 15 35.83 -15.15 18.27
CA THR A 15 34.52 -15.79 18.25
C THR A 15 33.73 -15.22 17.07
N SER A 16 33.77 -15.96 15.95
CA SER A 16 32.80 -15.86 14.89
C SER A 16 31.42 -16.15 15.51
N ALA A 17 30.64 -15.10 15.76
CA ALA A 17 29.22 -15.25 16.04
C ALA A 17 28.59 -15.97 14.84
N ALA A 18 28.13 -17.19 15.07
CA ALA A 18 27.46 -18.00 14.06
C ALA A 18 26.24 -17.23 13.54
N ARG A 19 26.33 -16.78 12.30
CA ARG A 19 25.23 -16.19 11.54
C ARG A 19 24.13 -17.25 11.48
N ARG A 20 23.02 -17.02 12.18
CA ARG A 20 21.79 -17.77 11.93
C ARG A 20 21.50 -17.63 10.43
N PRO A 21 21.06 -18.69 9.72
CA PRO A 21 20.64 -18.55 8.33
C PRO A 21 19.38 -17.69 8.34
N GLY A 22 19.58 -16.37 8.18
CA GLY A 22 18.49 -15.43 7.94
C GLY A 22 17.87 -15.75 6.59
N ALA A 23 16.55 -15.62 6.51
CA ALA A 23 15.80 -15.76 5.27
C ALA A 23 16.49 -14.93 4.17
N THR A 24 16.61 -15.50 2.97
CA THR A 24 17.08 -14.73 1.82
C THR A 24 16.12 -13.56 1.58
N ALA A 25 16.57 -12.46 0.97
CA ALA A 25 15.74 -11.26 0.85
C ALA A 25 14.43 -11.51 0.07
N ASN A 26 14.42 -12.49 -0.85
CA ASN A 26 13.21 -12.97 -1.51
C ASN A 26 12.30 -13.75 -0.56
N GLU A 27 12.86 -14.63 0.28
CA GLU A 27 12.08 -15.36 1.29
C GLU A 27 11.42 -14.42 2.30
N PHE A 28 12.11 -13.35 2.73
CA PHE A 28 11.52 -12.35 3.62
C PHE A 28 10.34 -11.63 2.97
N TYR A 29 10.48 -11.18 1.72
CA TYR A 29 9.40 -10.55 0.99
C TYR A 29 8.20 -11.50 0.81
N ASP A 30 8.45 -12.73 0.36
CA ASP A 30 7.40 -13.70 0.10
C ASP A 30 6.65 -14.07 1.41
N GLN A 31 7.36 -14.17 2.55
CA GLN A 31 6.75 -14.37 3.86
C GLN A 31 5.91 -13.17 4.33
N LEU A 32 6.40 -11.95 4.13
CA LEU A 32 5.65 -10.73 4.46
C LEU A 32 4.34 -10.65 3.68
N VAL A 33 4.38 -10.86 2.36
CA VAL A 33 3.18 -10.83 1.51
C VAL A 33 2.21 -11.94 1.89
N ALA A 34 2.69 -13.17 2.09
CA ALA A 34 1.84 -14.28 2.54
C ALA A 34 1.17 -13.98 3.89
N GLY A 35 1.87 -13.32 4.81
CA GLY A 35 1.30 -12.88 6.09
C GLY A 35 0.19 -11.84 5.92
N LEU A 36 0.40 -10.84 5.06
CA LEU A 36 -0.62 -9.82 4.74
C LEU A 36 -1.84 -10.43 4.05
N GLU A 37 -1.66 -11.35 3.11
CA GLU A 37 -2.75 -12.06 2.44
C GLU A 37 -3.54 -12.92 3.42
N ALA A 38 -2.86 -13.64 4.31
CA ALA A 38 -3.52 -14.41 5.37
C ALA A 38 -4.30 -13.51 6.33
N ALA A 39 -3.75 -12.35 6.72
CA ALA A 39 -4.43 -11.37 7.55
C ALA A 39 -5.68 -10.81 6.86
N ARG A 40 -5.62 -10.51 5.56
CA ARG A 40 -6.78 -10.08 4.76
C ARG A 40 -7.85 -11.17 4.67
N ALA A 41 -7.44 -12.41 4.43
CA ALA A 41 -8.36 -13.55 4.32
C ALA A 41 -9.06 -13.90 5.65
N ALA A 42 -8.48 -13.49 6.78
CA ALA A 42 -9.05 -13.70 8.11
C ALA A 42 -10.03 -12.60 8.55
N LEU A 43 -10.20 -11.55 7.74
CA LEU A 43 -11.17 -10.49 8.02
C LEU A 43 -12.61 -11.04 7.91
N PRO A 44 -13.55 -10.60 8.76
CA PRO A 44 -14.99 -10.89 8.60
C PRO A 44 -15.51 -10.55 7.20
N ASP A 45 -16.51 -11.26 6.67
CA ASP A 45 -17.01 -11.08 5.29
C ASP A 45 -17.48 -9.64 4.97
N ASP A 46 -18.03 -8.93 5.97
CA ASP A 46 -18.43 -7.52 5.91
C ASP A 46 -17.24 -6.55 5.95
N GLU A 47 -16.07 -7.03 6.36
CA GLU A 47 -14.78 -6.32 6.36
C GLU A 47 -13.84 -6.79 5.22
N ALA A 48 -14.11 -7.95 4.62
CA ALA A 48 -13.26 -8.60 3.63
C ALA A 48 -13.41 -8.02 2.21
N THR A 49 -14.56 -7.42 1.89
CA THR A 49 -14.82 -6.84 0.57
C THR A 49 -15.74 -5.61 0.64
N PHE A 50 -15.30 -4.52 -0.02
CA PHE A 50 -16.08 -3.31 -0.24
C PHE A 50 -17.39 -3.53 -1.03
N PHE A 51 -17.49 -4.64 -1.79
CA PHE A 51 -18.42 -4.74 -2.93
C PHE A 51 -19.09 -6.11 -3.02
N ASN A 52 -19.56 -6.62 -1.89
CA ASN A 52 -20.38 -7.83 -1.90
C ASN A 52 -21.71 -7.62 -2.65
N ARG A 53 -22.16 -6.37 -2.84
CA ARG A 53 -23.33 -6.00 -3.66
C ARG A 53 -22.97 -5.03 -4.81
N PRO A 54 -23.81 -4.94 -5.87
CA PRO A 54 -23.71 -3.86 -6.84
C PRO A 54 -23.80 -2.48 -6.17
N MET A 55 -22.95 -1.56 -6.60
CA MET A 55 -23.00 -0.17 -6.13
C MET A 55 -24.16 0.57 -6.80
N SER A 56 -24.84 1.42 -6.04
CA SER A 56 -25.70 2.46 -6.65
C SER A 56 -24.83 3.47 -7.42
N ASP A 57 -25.43 4.25 -8.33
CA ASP A 57 -24.68 5.30 -9.05
C ASP A 57 -24.04 6.31 -8.08
N ALA A 58 -24.73 6.67 -7.00
CA ALA A 58 -24.22 7.58 -5.98
C ALA A 58 -23.06 6.97 -5.18
N GLU A 59 -23.15 5.68 -4.83
CA GLU A 59 -22.05 4.97 -4.15
C GLU A 59 -20.83 4.81 -5.05
N LEU A 60 -21.05 4.54 -6.35
CA LEU A 60 -19.99 4.49 -7.35
C LEU A 60 -19.29 5.85 -7.48
N ILE A 61 -20.04 6.96 -7.46
CA ILE A 61 -19.45 8.31 -7.45
C ILE A 61 -18.58 8.51 -6.21
N GLU A 62 -19.05 8.15 -5.02
CA GLU A 62 -18.26 8.27 -3.79
C GLU A 62 -16.99 7.41 -3.81
N TRP A 63 -17.08 6.17 -4.32
CA TRP A 63 -15.91 5.33 -4.51
C TRP A 63 -14.92 5.94 -5.50
N LEU A 64 -15.39 6.43 -6.64
CA LEU A 64 -14.53 7.08 -7.64
C LEU A 64 -13.89 8.36 -7.10
N CYS A 65 -14.59 9.14 -6.27
CA CYS A 65 -14.02 10.30 -5.59
C CYS A 65 -12.90 9.90 -4.65
N PHE A 66 -13.09 8.84 -3.85
CA PHE A 66 -12.04 8.30 -2.98
C PHE A 66 -10.82 7.83 -3.79
N GLN A 67 -11.05 7.04 -4.87
CA GLN A 67 -9.97 6.57 -5.73
C GLN A 67 -9.21 7.75 -6.36
N ALA A 68 -9.92 8.73 -6.92
CA ALA A 68 -9.28 9.91 -7.52
C ALA A 68 -8.50 10.74 -6.49
N TYR A 69 -9.01 10.87 -5.26
CA TYR A 69 -8.26 11.47 -4.16
C TYR A 69 -6.98 10.66 -3.87
N TYR A 70 -7.09 9.33 -3.71
CA TYR A 70 -5.94 8.46 -3.44
C TYR A 70 -4.85 8.62 -4.50
N GLU A 71 -5.19 8.45 -5.79
CA GLU A 71 -4.22 8.54 -6.91
C GLU A 71 -3.50 9.89 -6.95
N LYS A 72 -4.26 10.98 -6.74
CA LYS A 72 -3.67 12.32 -6.70
C LYS A 72 -2.68 12.46 -5.55
N ARG A 73 -3.06 11.96 -4.36
CA ARG A 73 -2.20 12.03 -3.17
C ARG A 73 -0.97 11.14 -3.31
N ALA A 74 -1.11 9.95 -3.90
CA ALA A 74 0.00 9.07 -4.24
C ALA A 74 1.03 9.75 -5.13
N ALA A 75 0.59 10.36 -6.25
CA ALA A 75 1.49 11.15 -7.09
C ALA A 75 2.24 12.24 -6.30
N GLU A 76 1.55 12.93 -5.38
CA GLU A 76 2.12 14.02 -4.60
C GLU A 76 3.11 13.55 -3.53
N PHE A 77 2.82 12.51 -2.75
CA PHE A 77 3.75 12.05 -1.71
C PHE A 77 4.92 11.26 -2.28
N ILE A 78 4.71 10.45 -3.32
CA ILE A 78 5.80 9.73 -4.00
C ILE A 78 6.72 10.75 -4.67
N GLY A 79 6.16 11.80 -5.29
CA GLY A 79 6.92 12.90 -5.85
C GLY A 79 7.81 13.60 -4.82
N ARG A 80 7.36 13.72 -3.56
CA ARG A 80 8.19 14.28 -2.47
C ARG A 80 9.33 13.34 -2.08
N TRP A 81 9.12 12.03 -2.06
CA TRP A 81 10.16 11.04 -1.74
C TRP A 81 11.33 11.05 -2.73
N LEU A 82 11.11 11.48 -3.98
CA LEU A 82 12.18 11.52 -4.98
C LEU A 82 13.35 12.41 -4.55
N ALA A 83 13.11 13.46 -3.76
CA ALA A 83 14.14 14.40 -3.35
C ALA A 83 15.20 13.79 -2.41
N ASP A 84 14.85 12.76 -1.66
CA ASP A 84 15.67 12.15 -0.62
C ASP A 84 15.74 10.62 -0.72
N THR A 85 15.45 10.05 -1.90
CA THR A 85 15.70 8.63 -2.21
C THR A 85 17.12 8.47 -2.76
N PRO A 86 18.06 7.87 -2.01
CA PRO A 86 19.46 7.76 -2.44
C PRO A 86 19.72 6.59 -3.41
N GLU A 87 18.83 5.59 -3.47
CA GLU A 87 19.00 4.45 -4.36
C GLU A 87 18.56 4.79 -5.79
N ASP A 88 19.52 4.89 -6.73
CA ASP A 88 19.27 5.28 -8.13
C ASP A 88 18.17 4.45 -8.82
N ASP A 89 18.14 3.14 -8.55
CA ASP A 89 17.13 2.25 -9.11
C ASP A 89 15.74 2.49 -8.49
N ALA A 90 15.66 2.67 -7.17
CA ALA A 90 14.40 3.04 -6.51
C ALA A 90 13.91 4.41 -7.00
N PHE A 91 14.79 5.40 -7.13
CA PHE A 91 14.47 6.72 -7.68
C PHE A 91 13.83 6.61 -9.06
N ALA A 92 14.45 5.87 -9.98
CA ALA A 92 13.93 5.71 -11.34
C ALA A 92 12.56 5.00 -11.36
N LEU A 93 12.38 3.97 -10.52
CA LEU A 93 11.12 3.24 -10.43
C LEU A 93 10.00 4.10 -9.82
N LEU A 94 10.29 4.85 -8.75
CA LEU A 94 9.35 5.77 -8.11
C LEU A 94 8.97 6.92 -9.04
N ALA A 95 9.91 7.46 -9.81
CA ALA A 95 9.64 8.53 -10.77
C ALA A 95 8.68 8.07 -11.88
N ARG A 96 8.78 6.80 -12.30
CA ARG A 96 7.78 6.20 -13.17
C ARG A 96 6.41 6.11 -12.47
N GLN A 97 6.39 5.62 -11.24
CA GLN A 97 5.14 5.50 -10.49
C GLN A 97 4.42 6.85 -10.36
N VAL A 98 5.11 7.95 -10.05
CA VAL A 98 4.51 9.30 -10.00
C VAL A 98 3.75 9.65 -11.29
N ARG A 99 4.33 9.32 -12.45
CA ARG A 99 3.66 9.55 -13.74
C ARG A 99 2.43 8.66 -13.89
N ASP A 100 2.53 7.41 -13.47
CA ASP A 100 1.48 6.42 -13.60
C ASP A 100 0.28 6.84 -12.69
N GLU A 101 0.50 7.24 -11.43
CA GLU A 101 -0.57 7.75 -10.54
C GLU A 101 -1.23 9.03 -11.06
N ALA A 102 -0.44 9.96 -11.60
CA ALA A 102 -1.00 11.18 -12.20
C ALA A 102 -1.92 10.85 -13.39
N ARG A 103 -1.61 9.79 -14.15
CA ARG A 103 -2.45 9.28 -15.23
C ARG A 103 -3.68 8.55 -14.67
N HIS A 104 -3.55 7.76 -13.61
CA HIS A 104 -4.67 7.08 -12.94
C HIS A 104 -5.70 8.09 -12.45
N TYR A 105 -5.26 9.14 -11.77
CA TYR A 105 -6.11 10.27 -11.37
C TYR A 105 -6.92 10.82 -12.56
N GLN A 106 -6.27 11.06 -13.70
CA GLN A 106 -6.97 11.57 -14.90
C GLN A 106 -7.99 10.58 -15.47
N LEU A 107 -7.70 9.27 -15.44
CA LEU A 107 -8.65 8.25 -15.88
C LEU A 107 -9.90 8.22 -15.00
N LEU A 108 -9.73 8.31 -13.69
CA LEU A 108 -10.82 8.34 -12.72
C LEU A 108 -11.63 9.63 -12.80
N MET A 109 -10.98 10.79 -12.95
CA MET A 109 -11.65 12.07 -13.16
C MET A 109 -12.50 12.08 -14.44
N ARG A 110 -12.06 11.40 -15.52
CA ARG A 110 -12.90 11.23 -16.73
C ARG A 110 -14.11 10.34 -16.50
N ALA A 111 -13.99 9.32 -15.64
CA ALA A 111 -15.12 8.49 -15.24
C ALA A 111 -16.12 9.26 -14.37
N LEU A 112 -15.62 10.14 -13.50
CA LEU A 112 -16.43 11.08 -12.69
C LEU A 112 -17.15 12.12 -13.55
N ASP A 113 -16.47 12.71 -14.54
CA ASP A 113 -17.07 13.73 -15.42
C ASP A 113 -18.26 13.18 -16.21
N ARG A 114 -18.18 11.92 -16.69
CA ARG A 114 -19.31 11.22 -17.32
C ARG A 114 -20.54 11.07 -16.39
N ARG A 115 -20.32 11.18 -15.08
CA ARG A 115 -21.35 11.14 -14.03
C ARG A 115 -21.69 12.53 -13.48
N GLY A 116 -21.21 13.58 -14.13
CA GLY A 116 -21.50 14.97 -13.77
C GLY A 116 -20.59 15.58 -12.68
N VAL A 117 -19.59 14.84 -12.20
CA VAL A 117 -18.63 15.33 -11.19
C VAL A 117 -17.35 15.80 -11.89
N ARG A 118 -17.18 17.13 -11.99
CA ARG A 118 -16.07 17.75 -12.74
C ARG A 118 -14.83 18.09 -11.92
N SER A 119 -14.99 18.20 -10.61
CA SER A 119 -13.91 18.40 -9.66
C SER A 119 -14.25 17.72 -8.34
N LEU A 120 -13.23 17.51 -7.51
CA LEU A 120 -13.41 17.05 -6.13
C LEU A 120 -13.64 18.24 -5.17
N ASP A 121 -13.94 19.44 -5.70
CA ASP A 121 -14.22 20.59 -4.87
C ASP A 121 -15.49 20.35 -4.05
N GLY A 122 -15.39 20.52 -2.73
CA GLY A 122 -16.49 20.23 -1.81
C GLY A 122 -16.57 18.75 -1.38
N TRP A 123 -15.90 17.82 -2.09
CA TRP A 123 -15.65 16.49 -1.53
C TRP A 123 -14.56 16.60 -0.46
N ARG A 124 -14.72 15.83 0.61
CA ARG A 124 -13.79 15.81 1.75
C ARG A 124 -13.51 14.36 2.14
N PRO A 125 -12.23 13.99 2.30
CA PRO A 125 -11.88 12.68 2.81
C PRO A 125 -12.36 12.52 4.25
N GLU A 126 -12.59 11.28 4.68
CA GLU A 126 -12.78 10.98 6.09
C GLU A 126 -11.45 11.13 6.86
N PRO A 127 -11.47 11.46 8.16
CA PRO A 127 -10.25 11.64 8.95
C PRO A 127 -9.31 10.43 8.92
N GLU A 128 -9.84 9.21 8.87
CA GLU A 128 -9.03 7.99 8.74
C GLU A 128 -8.29 7.90 7.41
N TRP A 129 -8.86 8.45 6.34
CA TRP A 129 -8.18 8.53 5.05
C TRP A 129 -7.08 9.60 5.08
N GLU A 130 -7.31 10.74 5.74
CA GLU A 130 -6.25 11.75 5.93
C GLU A 130 -5.09 11.18 6.77
N GLU A 131 -5.39 10.53 7.89
CA GLU A 131 -4.36 9.88 8.72
C GLU A 131 -3.56 8.84 7.94
N TRP A 132 -4.25 8.00 7.15
CA TRP A 132 -3.60 6.96 6.36
C TRP A 132 -2.81 7.52 5.17
N ILE A 133 -3.44 8.36 4.35
CA ILE A 133 -2.92 8.75 3.03
C ILE A 133 -2.09 10.02 3.12
N ASP A 134 -2.53 10.99 3.91
CA ASP A 134 -1.91 12.32 3.97
C ASP A 134 -0.84 12.45 5.04
N HIS A 135 -0.90 11.61 6.09
CA HIS A 135 0.04 11.65 7.21
C HIS A 135 0.94 10.42 7.25
N TRP A 136 0.37 9.22 7.20
CA TRP A 136 1.14 8.00 7.37
C TRP A 136 2.02 7.65 6.18
N TYR A 137 1.52 7.61 4.94
CA TYR A 137 2.37 7.32 3.79
C TYR A 137 3.57 8.28 3.69
N PRO A 138 3.39 9.62 3.75
CA PRO A 138 4.50 10.55 3.63
C PRO A 138 5.55 10.45 4.75
N SER A 139 5.21 9.88 5.91
CA SER A 139 6.05 9.88 7.12
C SER A 139 7.24 8.92 7.11
N GLY A 140 7.36 8.02 6.14
CA GLY A 140 8.42 7.01 6.12
C GLY A 140 9.82 7.63 6.13
N ALA A 141 10.67 7.19 7.05
CA ALA A 141 11.97 7.81 7.30
C ALA A 141 13.00 7.54 6.17
N ASP A 142 12.88 6.39 5.51
CA ASP A 142 13.76 5.96 4.43
C ASP A 142 12.96 5.27 3.30
N THR A 143 13.66 4.94 2.22
CA THR A 143 13.08 4.25 1.05
C THR A 143 12.39 2.94 1.45
N LEU A 144 12.96 2.16 2.37
CA LEU A 144 12.41 0.87 2.79
C LEU A 144 11.07 1.04 3.51
N GLU A 145 10.97 2.00 4.44
CA GLU A 145 9.75 2.27 5.18
C GLU A 145 8.62 2.78 4.28
N ARG A 146 8.96 3.56 3.25
CA ARG A 146 8.03 4.11 2.27
C ARG A 146 7.48 3.02 1.35
N VAL A 147 8.35 2.20 0.75
CA VAL A 147 7.91 1.12 -0.15
C VAL A 147 7.21 -0.01 0.61
N ALA A 148 7.58 -0.29 1.86
CA ALA A 148 6.89 -1.28 2.69
C ALA A 148 5.45 -0.85 2.99
N ALA A 149 5.25 0.42 3.30
CA ALA A 149 3.92 0.96 3.53
C ALA A 149 3.11 0.99 2.22
N HIS A 150 3.59 1.70 1.20
CA HIS A 150 2.82 1.92 -0.02
C HIS A 150 2.87 0.72 -0.97
N ASN A 151 4.03 0.45 -1.56
CA ASN A 151 4.18 -0.53 -2.65
C ASN A 151 3.90 -1.98 -2.25
N VAL A 152 4.13 -2.34 -0.99
CA VAL A 152 3.93 -3.72 -0.52
C VAL A 152 2.56 -3.89 0.14
N THR A 153 2.12 -2.95 0.97
CA THR A 153 0.84 -3.13 1.68
C THR A 153 -0.31 -2.47 0.93
N GLY A 154 -0.16 -1.18 0.63
CA GLY A 154 -1.13 -0.36 -0.08
C GLY A 154 -1.49 -0.90 -1.45
N GLU A 155 -0.51 -1.04 -2.34
CA GLU A 155 -0.76 -1.43 -3.74
C GLU A 155 -1.33 -2.83 -3.88
N ILE A 156 -0.83 -3.78 -3.08
CA ILE A 156 -1.36 -5.14 -3.07
C ILE A 156 -2.83 -5.12 -2.64
N GLY A 157 -3.16 -4.34 -1.60
CA GLY A 157 -4.53 -4.16 -1.13
C GLY A 157 -5.44 -3.48 -2.17
N ALA A 158 -4.97 -2.37 -2.76
CA ALA A 158 -5.70 -1.58 -3.74
C ALA A 158 -5.96 -2.37 -5.03
N ALA A 159 -4.92 -3.00 -5.60
CA ALA A 159 -5.05 -3.83 -6.79
C ALA A 159 -5.97 -5.03 -6.56
N GLY A 160 -5.86 -5.69 -5.40
CA GLY A 160 -6.77 -6.77 -5.01
C GLY A 160 -8.23 -6.32 -4.95
N ALA A 161 -8.49 -5.16 -4.34
CA ALA A 161 -9.83 -4.57 -4.28
C ALA A 161 -10.37 -4.19 -5.68
N MET A 162 -9.52 -3.62 -6.54
CA MET A 162 -9.88 -3.29 -7.92
C MET A 162 -10.25 -4.54 -8.73
N VAL A 163 -9.47 -5.62 -8.62
CA VAL A 163 -9.76 -6.91 -9.27
C VAL A 163 -11.10 -7.47 -8.78
N ALA A 164 -11.35 -7.42 -7.48
CA ALA A 164 -12.59 -7.93 -6.88
C ALA A 164 -13.84 -7.17 -7.35
N VAL A 165 -13.76 -5.84 -7.46
CA VAL A 165 -14.91 -5.01 -7.87
C VAL A 165 -15.15 -5.01 -9.37
N ARG A 166 -14.08 -5.16 -10.17
CA ARG A 166 -14.10 -4.98 -11.61
C ARG A 166 -15.29 -5.63 -12.34
N PRO A 167 -15.68 -6.91 -12.06
CA PRO A 167 -16.79 -7.56 -12.76
C PRO A 167 -18.16 -6.87 -12.58
N ARG A 168 -18.29 -6.02 -11.56
CA ARG A 168 -19.53 -5.34 -11.17
C ARG A 168 -19.57 -3.87 -11.62
N LEU A 169 -18.48 -3.37 -12.20
CA LEU A 169 -18.37 -1.98 -12.61
C LEU A 169 -19.05 -1.73 -13.97
N PRO A 170 -19.64 -0.54 -14.18
CA PRO A 170 -20.05 -0.11 -15.50
C PRO A 170 -18.88 -0.15 -16.50
N ALA A 171 -19.19 -0.41 -17.77
CA ALA A 171 -18.17 -0.66 -18.81
C ALA A 171 -17.12 0.45 -18.94
N ASP A 172 -17.51 1.72 -18.77
CA ASP A 172 -16.59 2.84 -18.86
C ASP A 172 -15.59 2.89 -17.69
N VAL A 173 -16.03 2.55 -16.48
CA VAL A 173 -15.19 2.47 -15.29
C VAL A 173 -14.31 1.23 -15.34
N ALA A 174 -14.86 0.07 -15.71
CA ALA A 174 -14.08 -1.15 -15.91
C ALA A 174 -12.93 -0.94 -16.91
N ALA A 175 -13.19 -0.22 -18.01
CA ALA A 175 -12.17 0.13 -18.99
C ALA A 175 -11.11 1.13 -18.48
N ALA A 176 -11.42 1.93 -17.45
CA ALA A 176 -10.42 2.75 -16.76
C ALA A 176 -9.55 1.87 -15.85
N ILE A 177 -10.16 0.98 -15.06
CA ILE A 177 -9.46 0.03 -14.19
C ILE A 177 -8.55 -0.92 -14.99
N ASP A 178 -8.97 -1.35 -16.17
CA ASP A 178 -8.15 -2.16 -17.08
C ASP A 178 -6.84 -1.49 -17.51
N LYS A 179 -6.81 -0.16 -17.51
CA LYS A 179 -5.60 0.62 -17.84
C LYS A 179 -4.70 0.86 -16.64
N ILE A 180 -5.28 0.83 -15.44
CA ILE A 180 -4.63 1.08 -14.16
C ILE A 180 -3.94 -0.20 -13.66
N LEU A 181 -4.64 -1.33 -13.66
CA LEU A 181 -4.15 -2.61 -13.12
C LEU A 181 -2.75 -3.06 -13.61
N PRO A 182 -2.38 -2.92 -14.90
CA PRO A 182 -1.02 -3.26 -15.35
C PRO A 182 0.08 -2.40 -14.70
N ASP A 183 -0.22 -1.14 -14.43
CA ASP A 183 0.68 -0.20 -13.76
C ASP A 183 0.78 -0.56 -12.26
N GLU A 184 -0.33 -0.97 -11.61
CA GLU A 184 -0.28 -1.46 -10.21
C GLU A 184 0.57 -2.71 -10.04
N GLN A 185 0.52 -3.64 -11.00
CA GLN A 185 1.41 -4.80 -10.99
C GLN A 185 2.88 -4.38 -11.08
N PHE A 186 3.18 -3.27 -11.77
CA PHE A 186 4.52 -2.70 -11.77
C PHE A 186 4.86 -2.07 -10.40
N HIS A 187 3.94 -1.34 -9.77
CA HIS A 187 4.14 -0.75 -8.44
C HIS A 187 4.39 -1.82 -7.36
N MET A 188 3.70 -2.95 -7.41
CA MET A 188 3.97 -4.10 -6.53
C MET A 188 5.36 -4.69 -6.76
N ARG A 189 5.78 -4.84 -8.03
CA ARG A 189 7.12 -5.34 -8.38
C ARG A 189 8.23 -4.38 -7.97
N LEU A 190 7.98 -3.07 -7.97
CA LEU A 190 8.89 -2.07 -7.41
C LEU A 190 9.17 -2.38 -5.94
N GLY A 191 8.12 -2.52 -5.13
CA GLY A 191 8.26 -2.85 -3.70
C GLY A 191 9.08 -4.12 -3.48
N ARG A 192 8.78 -5.19 -4.23
CA ARG A 192 9.57 -6.44 -4.22
C ARG A 192 11.05 -6.20 -4.53
N THR A 193 11.33 -5.45 -5.60
CA THR A 193 12.70 -5.19 -6.07
C THR A 193 13.51 -4.43 -5.03
N VAL A 194 12.94 -3.38 -4.45
CA VAL A 194 13.60 -2.55 -3.44
C VAL A 194 13.85 -3.36 -2.16
N LEU A 195 12.84 -4.05 -1.63
CA LEU A 195 13.01 -4.85 -0.41
C LEU A 195 14.02 -6.00 -0.62
N ALA A 196 13.97 -6.70 -1.76
CA ALA A 196 14.89 -7.79 -2.05
C ALA A 196 16.36 -7.31 -2.13
N ARG A 197 16.59 -6.06 -2.53
CA ARG A 197 17.94 -5.52 -2.70
C ARG A 197 18.49 -4.86 -1.43
N TYR A 198 17.66 -4.11 -0.73
CA TYR A 198 18.11 -3.19 0.32
C TYR A 198 17.70 -3.61 1.75
N CYS A 199 16.72 -4.51 1.91
CA CYS A 199 16.32 -5.03 3.23
C CYS A 199 17.23 -6.20 3.67
N VAL A 200 18.49 -5.89 4.00
CA VAL A 200 19.53 -6.91 4.25
C VAL A 200 19.87 -7.15 5.73
N THR A 201 19.49 -6.24 6.62
CA THR A 201 19.73 -6.36 8.08
C THR A 201 18.45 -6.70 8.84
N ASP A 202 18.59 -7.22 10.05
CA ASP A 202 17.45 -7.55 10.90
C ASP A 202 16.68 -6.29 11.33
N GLU A 203 17.40 -5.20 11.63
CA GLU A 203 16.78 -3.91 11.97
C GLU A 203 15.96 -3.34 10.80
N ALA A 204 16.43 -3.53 9.56
CA ALA A 204 15.67 -3.13 8.37
C ALA A 204 14.38 -3.97 8.22
N ARG A 205 14.46 -5.27 8.47
CA ARG A 205 13.30 -6.17 8.42
C ARG A 205 12.26 -5.78 9.48
N GLU A 206 12.69 -5.48 10.70
CA GLU A 206 11.81 -5.03 11.78
C GLU A 206 11.04 -3.75 11.42
N ARG A 207 11.73 -2.74 10.86
CA ARG A 207 11.06 -1.51 10.40
C ARG A 207 10.09 -1.76 9.26
N VAL A 208 10.45 -2.61 8.30
CA VAL A 208 9.56 -3.00 7.18
C VAL A 208 8.31 -3.72 7.69
N LEU A 209 8.46 -4.69 8.61
CA LEU A 209 7.34 -5.40 9.21
C LEU A 209 6.41 -4.43 9.95
N TYR A 210 6.97 -3.53 10.75
CA TYR A 210 6.20 -2.50 11.45
C TYR A 210 5.41 -1.63 10.48
N ARG A 211 6.07 -1.11 9.42
CA ARG A 211 5.41 -0.24 8.44
C ARG A 211 4.32 -0.96 7.67
N ALA A 212 4.55 -2.22 7.29
CA ALA A 212 3.55 -3.03 6.60
C ALA A 212 2.33 -3.28 7.50
N GLN A 213 2.55 -3.76 8.72
CA GLN A 213 1.48 -4.05 9.68
C GLN A 213 0.66 -2.79 10.01
N ARG A 214 1.33 -1.67 10.28
CA ARG A 214 0.62 -0.43 10.60
C ARG A 214 -0.17 0.12 9.41
N THR A 215 0.34 -0.05 8.19
CA THR A 215 -0.42 0.32 6.98
C THR A 215 -1.67 -0.54 6.84
N PHE A 216 -1.55 -1.85 7.07
CA PHE A 216 -2.69 -2.76 7.06
C PHE A 216 -3.78 -2.32 8.05
N GLU A 217 -3.42 -1.96 9.28
CA GLU A 217 -4.39 -1.44 10.26
C GLU A 217 -5.09 -0.16 9.79
N LEU A 218 -4.35 0.76 9.18
CA LEU A 218 -4.89 2.02 8.67
C LEU A 218 -5.81 1.82 7.46
N GLU A 219 -5.50 0.87 6.58
CA GLU A 219 -6.40 0.44 5.51
C GLU A 219 -7.72 -0.09 6.06
N GLN A 220 -7.68 -0.89 7.11
CA GLN A 220 -8.88 -1.41 7.76
C GLN A 220 -9.71 -0.30 8.41
N ALA A 221 -9.05 0.66 9.08
CA ALA A 221 -9.73 1.83 9.61
C ALA A 221 -10.35 2.70 8.49
N GLY A 222 -9.64 2.90 7.38
CA GLY A 222 -10.13 3.60 6.20
C GLY A 222 -11.32 2.90 5.55
N ARG A 223 -11.33 1.58 5.52
CA ARG A 223 -12.47 0.77 5.06
C ARG A 223 -13.68 0.93 5.97
N ALA A 224 -13.50 0.85 7.28
CA ALA A 224 -14.57 1.09 8.23
C ALA A 224 -15.14 2.52 8.08
N ALA A 225 -14.28 3.51 7.83
CA ALA A 225 -14.69 4.89 7.56
C ALA A 225 -15.53 5.00 6.27
N TYR A 226 -15.15 4.29 5.21
CA TYR A 226 -15.95 4.22 3.98
C TYR A 226 -17.36 3.68 4.27
N ASN A 227 -17.48 2.55 4.97
CA ASN A 227 -18.78 1.95 5.28
C ASN A 227 -19.65 2.90 6.11
N ARG A 228 -19.06 3.56 7.13
CA ARG A 228 -19.79 4.58 7.93
C ARG A 228 -20.23 5.77 7.09
N ARG A 229 -19.38 6.22 6.15
CA ARG A 229 -19.72 7.32 5.24
C ARG A 229 -20.90 6.93 4.35
N MET A 230 -20.90 5.73 3.77
CA MET A 230 -22.00 5.28 2.92
C MET A 230 -23.32 5.17 3.70
N ALA A 231 -23.28 4.70 4.95
CA ALA A 231 -24.45 4.64 5.82
C ALA A 231 -24.97 6.05 6.16
N ARG A 232 -24.07 6.99 6.49
CA ARG A 232 -24.42 8.39 6.78
C ARG A 232 -25.04 9.11 5.58
N LEU A 233 -24.63 8.74 4.37
CA LEU A 233 -25.19 9.28 3.12
C LEU A 233 -26.48 8.55 2.68
N GLY A 234 -26.88 7.48 3.38
CA GLY A 234 -28.03 6.65 3.00
C GLY A 234 -27.82 5.85 1.71
N LEU A 235 -26.56 5.55 1.36
CA LEU A 235 -26.17 4.85 0.12
C LEU A 235 -25.96 3.36 0.31
N THR A 236 -25.79 2.91 1.56
CA THR A 236 -25.80 1.50 1.96
C THR A 236 -27.02 1.26 2.85
N ASP A 237 -27.87 0.33 2.44
CA ASP A 237 -28.70 -0.42 3.39
C ASP A 237 -27.84 -1.60 3.88
N LEU A 238 -27.35 -1.52 5.12
CA LEU A 238 -26.50 -2.56 5.72
C LEU A 238 -27.23 -3.90 5.88
N ASP A 239 -28.57 -3.89 5.76
CA ASP A 239 -29.43 -5.06 5.88
C ASP A 239 -29.86 -5.63 4.51
N ALA A 240 -29.48 -5.00 3.39
CA ALA A 240 -29.83 -5.48 2.06
C ALA A 240 -29.05 -6.75 1.69
N ALA A 241 -29.77 -7.84 1.40
CA ALA A 241 -29.18 -9.11 1.04
C ALA A 241 -28.25 -9.00 -0.17
N THR A 242 -27.03 -9.51 -0.03
CA THR A 242 -26.06 -9.70 -1.10
C THR A 242 -26.67 -10.59 -2.19
N PRO A 243 -26.92 -10.10 -3.43
CA PRO A 243 -27.32 -10.98 -4.50
C PRO A 243 -26.17 -11.94 -4.83
N PRO A 244 -26.47 -13.21 -5.14
CA PRO A 244 -25.44 -14.20 -5.45
C PRO A 244 -24.62 -13.78 -6.67
N LEU A 245 -23.35 -14.19 -6.68
CA LEU A 245 -22.49 -14.12 -7.85
C LEU A 245 -23.18 -14.83 -9.03
N ALA A 246 -23.46 -14.09 -10.10
CA ALA A 246 -23.90 -14.66 -11.37
C ALA A 246 -22.73 -15.36 -12.07
#